data_AF-A0A3D3GKE3-F1
#
_entry.id   AF-A0A3D3GKE3-F1
#
_cell.length_a   1.000
_cell.length_b   1.000
_cell.length_c   1.000
_cell.angle_alpha   90.00
_cell.angle_beta   90.00
_cell.angle_gamma   90.00
#
_symmetry.space_group_name_H-M   'P 1'
#
loop_
_entity.id
_entity.type
_entity.pdbx_description
1 polymer ?
#
loop_
_entity_poly.entity_id
_entity_poly.type
_entity_poly.pdbx_seq_one_letter_code
_entity_poly.pdbx_strand_id
1 'polypeptide(L)' 'MKAQPKRAGMTSVQIRPQIIKNMAPLLKQGMTKSEIINEALRKYLAEKNFQAVREALVPYAQAKGLYTDEDVMRFLEK' A
#
# COMPACT_ATOMS: atom_id res chain seq x y z
N MET A 1 14.10 -13.08 24.54
CA MET A 1 14.10 -11.60 24.58
C MET A 1 13.20 -11.10 23.46
N LYS A 2 11.98 -10.62 23.77
CA LYS A 2 11.07 -10.09 22.74
C LYS A 2 11.53 -8.67 22.39
N ALA A 3 11.93 -8.46 21.13
CA ALA A 3 12.28 -7.14 20.63
C ALA A 3 11.09 -6.19 20.79
N GLN A 4 11.25 -5.13 21.59
CA GLN A 4 10.26 -4.07 21.69
C GLN A 4 10.19 -3.32 20.36
N PRO A 5 9.00 -3.03 19.82
CA PRO A 5 8.89 -2.26 18.58
C PRO A 5 9.50 -0.87 18.78
N LYS A 6 10.34 -0.43 17.83
CA LYS A 6 10.93 0.91 17.84
C LYS A 6 9.82 1.95 18.01
N ARG A 7 9.94 2.83 19.01
CA ARG A 7 8.96 3.87 19.33
C ARG A 7 8.58 4.64 18.06
N ALA A 8 7.28 4.83 17.83
CA ALA A 8 6.77 5.67 16.75
C ALA A 8 7.39 7.07 16.84
N GLY A 9 8.20 7.44 15.85
CA GLY A 9 8.81 8.77 15.78
C GLY A 9 7.79 9.80 15.28
N MET A 10 7.75 10.98 15.91
CA MET A 10 6.94 12.09 15.43
C MET A 10 7.59 12.69 14.18
N THR A 11 6.88 12.65 13.05
CA THR A 11 7.34 13.22 11.78
C THR A 11 6.46 14.41 11.42
N SER A 12 7.07 15.59 11.24
CA SER A 12 6.38 16.76 10.73
C SER A 12 6.33 16.69 9.20
N VAL A 13 5.13 16.78 8.63
CA VAL A 13 4.91 16.76 7.18
C VAL A 13 4.04 17.94 6.80
N GLN A 14 4.42 18.65 5.74
CA GLN A 14 3.60 19.70 5.17
C GLN A 14 2.53 19.09 4.25
N ILE A 15 1.26 19.32 4.58
CA ILE A 15 0.12 18.81 3.80
C ILE A 15 -0.58 20.00 3.13
N ARG A 16 -0.89 19.86 1.83
CA ARG A 16 -1.59 20.92 1.09
C ARG A 16 -3.01 21.13 1.64
N PRO A 17 -3.53 22.37 1.65
CA PRO A 17 -4.85 22.67 2.23
C PRO A 17 -6.00 21.84 1.64
N GLN A 18 -5.93 21.54 0.33
CA GLN A 18 -6.94 20.71 -0.35
C GLN A 18 -7.03 19.29 0.23
N ILE A 19 -5.90 18.70 0.64
CA ILE A 19 -5.88 17.36 1.23
C ILE A 19 -6.54 17.40 2.61
N ILE A 20 -6.25 18.43 3.41
CA ILE A 20 -6.90 18.62 4.72
C ILE A 20 -8.42 18.75 4.56
N LYS A 21 -8.88 19.47 3.53
CA LYS A 21 -10.32 19.58 3.22
C LYS A 21 -10.93 18.22 2.90
N ASN A 22 -10.24 17.37 2.14
CA ASN A 22 -10.71 16.03 1.80
C ASN A 22 -10.71 15.07 3.00
N MET A 23 -9.93 15.34 4.05
CA MET A 23 -9.93 14.57 5.30
C MET A 23 -11.13 14.89 6.21
N ALA A 24 -11.81 16.01 6.01
CA ALA A 24 -12.88 16.48 6.90
C ALA A 24 -14.00 15.46 7.16
N PRO A 25 -14.47 14.66 6.17
CA PRO A 25 -15.46 13.61 6.42
C PRO A 25 -14.94 12.50 7.34
N LEU A 26 -13.68 12.10 7.19
CA LEU A 26 -13.04 11.04 7.99
C LEU A 26 -12.79 11.51 9.43
N LEU A 27 -12.45 12.79 9.60
CA LEU A 27 -12.34 13.39 10.93
C LEU A 27 -13.69 13.40 11.66
N LYS A 28 -14.80 13.65 10.96
CA LYS A 28 -16.16 13.57 11.54
C LYS A 28 -16.55 12.14 11.96
N GLN A 29 -15.91 11.13 11.39
CA GLN A 29 -16.10 9.72 11.75
C GLN A 29 -15.24 9.30 12.96
N GLY A 30 -14.52 10.23 13.57
CA GLY A 30 -13.71 9.98 14.77
C GLY A 30 -12.26 9.60 14.49
N MET A 31 -11.82 9.55 13.23
CA MET A 31 -10.42 9.29 12.91
C MET A 31 -9.56 10.53 13.20
N THR A 32 -8.34 10.31 13.68
CA THR A 32 -7.33 11.36 13.85
C THR A 32 -6.59 11.64 12.55
N LYS A 33 -5.98 12.83 12.44
CA LYS A 33 -5.14 13.18 11.28
C LYS A 33 -4.02 12.16 11.05
N SER A 34 -3.35 11.75 12.14
CA SER A 34 -2.25 10.79 12.09
C SER A 34 -2.71 9.42 11.60
N GLU A 35 -3.86 8.93 12.06
CA GLU A 35 -4.43 7.66 11.56
C GLU A 35 -4.73 7.71 10.07
N ILE A 36 -5.37 8.79 9.60
CA ILE A 36 -5.68 8.96 8.18
C ILE A 36 -4.39 9.00 7.34
N ILE A 37 -3.39 9.78 7.77
CA ILE A 37 -2.11 9.91 7.06
C ILE A 37 -1.36 8.57 7.03
N ASN A 38 -1.28 7.89 8.17
CA ASN A 38 -0.60 6.60 8.26
C ASN A 38 -1.28 5.55 7.39
N GLU A 39 -2.60 5.49 7.38
CA GLU A 39 -3.34 4.53 6.55
C GLU A 39 -3.21 4.87 5.06
N ALA A 40 -3.25 6.15 4.68
CA ALA A 40 -3.02 6.57 3.31
C ALA A 40 -1.61 6.20 2.82
N LEU A 41 -0.59 6.46 3.65
CA LEU A 41 0.79 6.08 3.36
C LEU A 41 0.96 4.56 3.28
N ARG A 42 0.35 3.81 4.18
CA ARG A 42 0.37 2.33 4.16
C ARG A 42 -0.17 1.80 2.84
N LYS A 43 -1.32 2.30 2.39
CA LYS A 43 -1.93 1.91 1.11
C LYS A 43 -1.07 2.30 -0.08
N TYR A 44 -0.57 3.53 -0.11
CA TYR A 44 0.29 4.02 -1.19
C TYR A 44 1.56 3.18 -1.32
N LEU A 45 2.24 2.89 -0.20
CA LEU A 45 3.44 2.07 -0.20
C LEU A 45 3.15 0.63 -0.60
N ALA A 46 2.01 0.06 -0.19
CA ALA A 46 1.62 -1.28 -0.61
C ALA A 46 1.42 -1.37 -2.13
N GLU A 47 0.74 -0.39 -2.74
CA GLU A 47 0.56 -0.29 -4.19
C GLU A 47 1.91 -0.18 -4.92
N LYS A 48 2.81 0.69 -4.45
CA LYS A 48 4.15 0.85 -5.04
C LYS A 48 5.00 -0.42 -4.93
N ASN A 49 4.96 -1.08 -3.78
CA ASN A 49 5.68 -2.33 -3.58
C ASN A 49 5.12 -3.44 -4.48
N PHE A 50 3.80 -3.54 -4.59
CA PHE A 50 3.17 -4.50 -5.49
C PHE A 50 3.58 -4.26 -6.95
N GLN A 51 3.53 -3.01 -7.41
CA GLN A 51 3.94 -2.65 -8.76
C GLN A 51 5.41 -3.00 -9.03
N ALA A 52 6.31 -2.72 -8.09
CA ALA A 52 7.72 -3.06 -8.22
C ALA A 52 7.94 -4.59 -8.32
N VAL A 53 7.25 -5.38 -7.49
CA VAL A 53 7.29 -6.84 -7.56
C VAL A 53 6.73 -7.34 -8.89
N ARG A 54 5.62 -6.77 -9.35
CA ARG A 54 5.00 -7.11 -10.63
C ARG A 54 5.96 -6.85 -11.80
N GLU A 55 6.58 -5.68 -11.86
CA GLU A 55 7.56 -5.34 -12.90
C GLU A 55 8.73 -6.32 -12.93
N ALA A 56 9.18 -6.78 -11.77
CA ALA A 56 10.24 -7.79 -11.67
C ALA A 56 9.76 -9.19 -12.13
N LEU A 57 8.53 -9.58 -11.81
CA LEU A 57 8.04 -10.96 -12.02
C LEU A 57 7.36 -11.20 -13.37
N VAL A 58 6.75 -10.17 -13.99
CA VAL A 58 6.02 -10.29 -15.26
C VAL A 58 6.85 -10.93 -16.38
N PRO A 59 8.14 -10.58 -16.60
CA PRO A 59 8.95 -11.22 -17.64
C PRO A 59 9.10 -12.73 -17.44
N TYR A 60 9.24 -13.18 -16.18
CA TYR A 60 9.34 -14.61 -15.86
C TYR A 60 8.01 -15.34 -16.07
N ALA A 61 6.89 -14.68 -15.80
CA ALA A 61 5.56 -15.23 -16.06
C ALA A 61 5.30 -15.37 -17.57
N GLN A 62 5.64 -14.35 -18.34
CA GLN A 62 5.52 -14.35 -19.82
C GLN A 62 6.40 -15.44 -20.46
N ALA A 63 7.62 -15.65 -19.97
CA ALA A 63 8.48 -16.75 -20.44
C ALA A 63 7.88 -18.14 -20.20
N LYS A 64 6.95 -18.26 -19.25
CA LYS A 64 6.17 -19.49 -18.98
C LYS A 64 4.81 -19.52 -19.70
N GLY A 65 4.52 -18.53 -20.54
CA GLY A 65 3.27 -18.41 -21.27
C GLY A 65 2.08 -17.90 -20.44
N LEU A 66 2.33 -17.28 -19.28
CA LEU A 66 1.30 -16.72 -18.42
C LEU A 66 1.14 -15.23 -18.69
N TYR A 67 0.00 -14.81 -19.22
CA TYR A 67 -0.27 -13.43 -19.62
C TYR A 67 -1.46 -12.81 -18.89
N THR A 68 -2.42 -13.65 -18.49
CA THR A 68 -3.62 -13.22 -17.77
C THR A 68 -3.72 -13.88 -16.40
N ASP A 69 -4.60 -13.34 -15.57
CA ASP A 69 -4.88 -13.93 -14.26
C ASP A 69 -5.50 -15.33 -14.42
N GLU A 70 -6.31 -15.57 -15.47
CA GLU A 70 -6.84 -16.90 -15.78
C GLU A 70 -5.73 -17.91 -16.11
N ASP A 71 -4.65 -17.49 -16.78
CA ASP A 71 -3.49 -18.36 -17.01
C ASP A 71 -2.85 -18.78 -15.69
N VAL A 72 -2.73 -17.84 -14.74
CA VAL A 72 -2.18 -18.08 -13.41
C VAL A 72 -3.08 -19.04 -12.62
N MET A 73 -4.40 -18.83 -12.63
CA MET A 73 -5.34 -19.72 -11.95
C MET A 73 -5.25 -21.15 -12.50
N ARG A 74 -5.29 -21.30 -13.84
CA ARG A 74 -5.10 -22.61 -14.49
C ARG A 74 -3.75 -23.26 -14.19
N PHE A 75 -2.70 -22.46 -13.99
CA PHE A 75 -1.37 -22.95 -13.64
C PHE A 75 -1.29 -23.47 -12.19
N LEU A 76 -2.01 -22.85 -11.26
CA LEU A 76 -2.05 -23.23 -9.84
C LEU A 76 -2.99 -24.39 -9.52
N GLU A 77 -4.01 -24.61 -10.35
CA GLU A 77 -5.00 -25.69 -10.19
C GLU A 77 -4.52 -27.06 -10.68
N LYS A 78 -3.27 -27.18 -11.14
CA LYS A 78 -2.60 -28.44 -11.46
C LYS A 78 -1.88 -29.03 -10.25
#